data_AF-A0A2K2VWT7-F1
#
_entry.id   AF-A0A2K2VWT7-F1
#
_cell.length_a   1.000
_cell.length_b   1.000
_cell.length_c   1.000
_cell.angle_alpha   90.00
_cell.angle_beta   90.00
_cell.angle_gamma   90.00
#
_symmetry.space_group_name_H-M   'P 1'
#
loop_
_entity.id
_entity.type
_entity.pdbx_description
1 polymer ?
#
loop_
_entity_poly.entity_id
_entity_poly.type
_entity_poly.pdbx_seq_one_letter_code
_entity_poly.pdbx_strand_id
1 'polypeptide(L)'
;YDSHGNRRKIEIYTSGSHSQKLDLDMIIHYKSTGRVLEVYPSDKETGREKISKLVSHYSENDKLQKREYYFAKDSPVSKLGVDKRVIYYDDAGGATRVEHIDKSGKRVIPQQ
;
A
#
# COMPACT_ATOMS: atom_id res chain seq x y z
N TYR A 1 -4.69 -2.33 21.35
CA TYR A 1 -5.79 -3.11 20.78
C TYR A 1 -6.93 -2.15 20.40
N ASP A 2 -7.82 -2.48 19.46
CA ASP A 2 -9.04 -1.69 19.20
C ASP A 2 -10.23 -2.17 20.04
N SER A 3 -11.38 -1.48 19.90
CA SER A 3 -12.63 -1.78 20.62
C SER A 3 -13.25 -3.15 20.31
N HIS A 4 -12.69 -3.90 19.35
CA HIS A 4 -13.13 -5.23 18.94
C HIS A 4 -12.15 -6.33 19.37
N GLY A 5 -11.17 -6.02 20.24
CA GLY A 5 -10.23 -7.01 20.77
C GLY A 5 -9.09 -7.37 19.81
N ASN A 6 -8.86 -6.59 18.75
CA ASN A 6 -7.76 -6.82 17.82
C ASN A 6 -6.43 -6.29 18.38
N ARG A 7 -5.38 -7.12 18.36
CA ARG A 7 -4.02 -6.78 18.80
C ARG A 7 -3.40 -5.75 17.86
N ARG A 8 -3.40 -4.46 18.24
CA ARG A 8 -2.50 -3.46 17.63
C ARG A 8 -1.08 -3.79 18.07
N LYS A 9 -0.34 -4.53 17.25
CA LYS A 9 1.10 -4.74 17.44
C LYS A 9 1.82 -3.90 16.40
N ILE A 10 2.46 -2.83 16.85
CA ILE A 10 3.49 -2.09 16.12
C ILE A 10 4.81 -2.68 16.59
N GLU A 11 5.58 -3.29 15.69
CA GLU A 11 6.97 -3.66 15.95
C GLU A 11 7.77 -3.53 14.65
N ILE A 12 8.80 -2.70 14.74
CA ILE A 12 9.74 -2.34 13.69
C ILE A 12 11.10 -2.93 14.10
N TYR A 13 11.72 -3.72 13.23
CA TYR A 13 13.11 -4.14 13.36
C TYR A 13 13.82 -4.05 12.01
N THR A 14 14.94 -3.34 11.96
CA THR A 14 15.91 -3.39 10.86
C THR A 14 17.25 -3.87 11.41
N SER A 15 17.75 -4.99 10.90
CA SER A 15 19.06 -5.54 11.22
C SER A 15 20.14 -4.97 10.28
N GLY A 16 21.34 -4.71 10.81
CA GLY A 16 22.59 -4.61 10.04
C GLY A 16 23.01 -3.21 9.57
N SER A 17 23.73 -2.49 10.44
CA SER A 17 24.82 -1.54 10.11
C SER A 17 24.54 -0.27 9.29
N HIS A 18 23.30 0.08 8.96
CA HIS A 18 22.88 1.47 8.64
C HIS A 18 21.35 1.57 8.80
N SER A 19 20.89 2.12 9.92
CA SER A 19 19.48 2.48 10.08
C SER A 19 19.26 3.88 9.51
N GLN A 20 18.81 3.97 8.26
CA GLN A 20 18.13 5.18 7.82
C GLN A 20 16.70 5.06 8.32
N LYS A 21 16.31 5.94 9.24
CA LYS A 21 14.92 6.09 9.68
C LYS A 21 14.07 6.38 8.44
N LEU A 22 13.35 5.37 7.97
CA LEU A 22 12.24 5.57 7.05
C LEU A 22 11.12 6.15 7.92
N ASP A 23 10.63 7.33 7.59
CA ASP A 23 9.60 8.05 8.35
C ASP A 23 8.22 7.44 8.01
N LEU A 24 8.08 6.13 8.25
CA LEU A 24 6.89 5.35 7.91
C LEU A 24 6.02 5.07 9.13
N ASP A 25 4.76 5.51 9.06
CA ASP A 25 3.72 5.04 9.98
C ASP A 25 3.06 3.77 9.41
N MET A 26 2.93 2.71 10.23
CA MET A 26 2.50 1.39 9.79
C MET A 26 1.36 0.82 10.65
N ILE A 27 0.37 0.20 10.00
CA ILE A 27 -0.76 -0.49 10.65
C ILE A 27 -0.89 -1.91 10.07
N ILE A 28 -1.02 -2.93 10.92
CA ILE A 28 -1.25 -4.32 10.49
C ILE A 28 -2.60 -4.79 11.01
N HIS A 29 -3.43 -5.30 10.10
CA HIS A 29 -4.71 -5.95 10.39
C HIS A 29 -4.59 -7.45 10.10
N TYR A 30 -4.80 -8.28 11.13
CA TYR A 30 -4.93 -9.73 10.97
C TYR A 30 -6.39 -10.09 10.76
N LYS A 31 -6.65 -11.00 9.80
CA LYS A 31 -7.97 -11.57 9.50
C LYS A 31 -7.82 -13.09 9.45
N SER A 32 -8.91 -13.84 9.60
CA SER A 32 -8.86 -15.30 9.41
C SER A 32 -8.36 -15.69 8.02
N THR A 33 -8.63 -14.84 7.02
CA THR A 33 -8.29 -15.05 5.60
C THR A 33 -6.95 -14.46 5.17
N GLY A 34 -6.12 -13.99 6.10
CA GLY A 34 -4.80 -13.43 5.82
C GLY A 34 -4.53 -12.13 6.59
N ARG A 35 -3.73 -11.24 6.02
CA ARG A 35 -3.44 -9.95 6.67
C ARG A 35 -3.40 -8.78 5.69
N VAL A 36 -3.68 -7.60 6.22
CA VAL A 36 -3.56 -6.33 5.50
C VAL A 36 -2.55 -5.46 6.22
N LEU A 37 -1.61 -4.93 5.46
CA LEU A 37 -0.57 -4.01 5.92
C LEU A 37 -0.82 -2.64 5.29
N GLU A 38 -1.05 -1.63 6.10
CA GLU A 38 -1.10 -0.24 5.68
C GLU A 38 0.20 0.48 6.07
N VAL A 39 0.72 1.27 5.13
CA VAL A 39 1.91 2.10 5.31
C VAL A 39 1.57 3.51 4.83
N TYR A 40 1.94 4.50 5.62
CA TYR A 40 1.74 5.92 5.35
C TYR A 40 3.12 6.57 5.16
N PRO A 41 3.62 6.58 3.91
CA PRO A 41 4.95 7.10 3.63
C PRO A 41 4.97 8.61 3.50
N SER A 42 6.15 9.18 3.69
CA SER A 42 6.44 10.58 3.41
C SER A 42 6.65 10.82 1.90
N ASP A 43 6.47 12.08 1.47
CA ASP A 43 6.78 12.50 0.10
C ASP A 43 8.24 12.17 -0.30
N LYS A 44 9.18 12.19 0.66
CA LYS A 44 10.59 11.88 0.42
C LYS A 44 10.81 10.43 -0.03
N GLU A 45 9.98 9.50 0.44
CA GLU A 45 10.14 8.06 0.17
C GLU A 45 9.46 7.64 -1.13
N THR A 46 8.43 8.37 -1.54
CA THR A 46 7.62 8.04 -2.72
C THR A 46 7.97 8.93 -3.92
N GLY A 47 8.79 9.95 -3.67
CA GLY A 47 9.36 10.84 -4.67
C GLY A 47 8.28 11.52 -5.50
N ARG A 48 8.37 11.38 -6.81
CA ARG A 48 7.49 12.09 -7.76
C ARG A 48 6.06 11.55 -7.76
N GLU A 49 5.83 10.29 -7.37
CA GLU A 49 4.47 9.75 -7.36
C GLU A 49 3.63 10.25 -6.18
N LYS A 50 4.27 10.73 -5.10
CA LYS A 50 3.60 11.25 -3.89
C LYS A 50 2.48 10.31 -3.39
N ILE A 51 2.86 9.11 -2.96
CA ILE A 51 1.91 8.13 -2.44
C ILE A 51 1.58 8.53 -0.99
N SER A 52 0.30 8.66 -0.68
CA SER A 52 -0.19 9.03 0.66
C SER A 52 -0.45 7.81 1.55
N LYS A 53 -0.74 6.65 0.93
CA LYS A 53 -0.99 5.38 1.62
C LYS A 53 -0.73 4.21 0.69
N LEU A 54 -0.09 3.17 1.23
CA LEU A 54 0.10 1.88 0.58
C LEU A 54 -0.61 0.80 1.38
N VAL A 55 -1.42 -0.02 0.72
CA VAL A 55 -2.15 -1.12 1.36
C VAL A 55 -1.76 -2.43 0.68
N SER A 56 -1.09 -3.32 1.40
CA SER A 56 -0.71 -4.65 0.92
C SER A 56 -1.64 -5.70 1.52
N HIS A 57 -2.17 -6.58 0.67
CA HIS A 57 -3.03 -7.69 1.06
C HIS A 57 -2.28 -9.00 0.88
N TYR A 58 -2.17 -9.75 1.97
CA TYR A 58 -1.54 -11.05 2.01
C TYR A 58 -2.57 -12.13 2.28
N SER A 59 -2.37 -13.30 1.68
CA SER A 59 -3.13 -14.51 2.01
C SER A 59 -2.79 -15.02 3.41
N GLU A 60 -3.48 -16.07 3.85
CA GLU A 60 -3.19 -16.80 5.10
C GLU A 60 -1.76 -17.35 5.16
N ASN A 61 -1.18 -17.68 4.01
CA ASN A 61 0.19 -18.20 3.88
C ASN A 61 1.23 -17.09 3.61
N ASP A 62 0.92 -15.86 3.98
CA ASP A 62 1.81 -14.69 3.80
C ASP A 62 2.21 -14.38 2.34
N LYS A 63 1.46 -14.89 1.36
CA LYS A 63 1.68 -14.54 -0.06
C LYS A 63 1.01 -13.21 -0.38
N LEU A 64 1.75 -12.27 -0.98
CA LEU A 64 1.21 -10.99 -1.44
C LEU A 64 0.25 -11.22 -2.60
N GLN A 65 -1.02 -10.84 -2.44
CA GLN A 65 -2.06 -11.02 -3.47
C GLN A 65 -2.34 -9.74 -4.24
N LYS A 66 -2.36 -8.60 -3.55
CA LYS A 66 -2.51 -7.29 -4.18
C LYS A 66 -1.90 -6.17 -3.37
N ARG A 67 -1.58 -5.08 -4.03
CA ARG A 67 -1.15 -3.83 -3.41
C ARG A 67 -1.89 -2.64 -4.00
N GLU A 68 -2.41 -1.78 -3.12
CA GLU A 68 -3.08 -0.54 -3.48
C GLU A 68 -2.17 0.64 -3.12
N TYR A 69 -1.99 1.55 -4.06
CA TYR A 69 -1.22 2.78 -3.92
C TYR A 69 -2.19 3.95 -4.04
N TYR A 70 -2.44 4.66 -2.93
CA TYR A 70 -3.27 5.85 -2.90
C TYR A 70 -2.38 7.07 -3.10
N PHE A 71 -2.75 7.94 -4.03
CA PHE A 71 -1.94 9.09 -4.38
C PHE A 71 -2.39 10.33 -3.63
N ALA A 72 -1.44 11.20 -3.28
CA ALA A 72 -1.75 12.52 -2.73
C ALA A 72 -2.45 13.37 -3.80
N LYS A 73 -3.33 14.28 -3.37
CA LYS A 73 -4.16 15.10 -4.29
C LYS A 73 -3.33 15.93 -5.27
N ASP A 74 -2.13 16.35 -4.87
CA ASP A 74 -1.20 17.15 -5.64
C ASP A 74 -0.21 16.31 -6.47
N SER A 75 -0.28 14.98 -6.39
CA SER A 75 0.55 14.08 -7.17
C SER A 75 0.33 14.26 -8.67
N PRO A 76 1.36 14.07 -9.51
CA PRO A 76 1.20 14.03 -10.97
C PRO A 76 0.18 12.98 -11.41
N VAL A 77 0.13 11.83 -10.72
CA VAL A 77 -0.77 10.72 -11.04
C VAL A 77 -2.24 11.09 -10.77
N SER A 78 -2.52 11.79 -9.67
CA SER A 78 -3.87 12.30 -9.38
C SER A 78 -4.32 13.41 -10.31
N LYS A 79 -3.39 14.20 -10.87
CA LYS A 79 -3.72 15.18 -11.93
C LYS A 79 -4.21 14.51 -13.23
N LEU A 80 -3.87 13.24 -13.44
CA LEU A 80 -4.38 12.40 -14.53
C LEU A 80 -5.70 11.69 -14.18
N GLY A 81 -6.35 12.06 -13.07
CA GLY A 81 -7.64 11.49 -12.64
C GLY A 81 -7.53 10.18 -11.86
N VAL A 82 -6.32 9.74 -11.49
CA VAL A 82 -6.10 8.50 -10.74
C VAL A 82 -6.06 8.77 -9.24
N ASP A 83 -7.00 8.20 -8.50
CA ASP A 83 -6.99 8.23 -7.03
C ASP A 83 -6.11 7.13 -6.44
N LYS A 84 -6.22 5.92 -7.01
CA LYS A 84 -5.38 4.79 -6.60
C LYS A 84 -4.97 3.89 -7.77
N ARG A 85 -3.81 3.26 -7.61
CA ARG A 85 -3.33 2.18 -8.47
C ARG A 85 -3.40 0.86 -7.70
N VAL A 86 -3.92 -0.19 -8.33
CA VAL A 86 -3.97 -1.54 -7.75
C VAL A 86 -3.13 -2.47 -8.60
N ILE A 87 -2.19 -3.18 -7.98
CA ILE A 87 -1.39 -4.22 -8.62
C ILE A 87 -1.80 -5.57 -8.01
N TYR A 88 -2.11 -6.54 -8.87
CA TYR A 88 -2.41 -7.92 -8.48
C TYR A 88 -1.19 -8.80 -8.77
N TYR A 89 -0.96 -9.78 -7.91
CA TYR A 89 0.18 -10.68 -7.99
C TYR A 89 -0.28 -12.12 -8.10
N ASP A 90 0.50 -12.93 -8.82
CA ASP A 90 0.38 -14.39 -8.77
C ASP A 90 1.10 -14.99 -7.55
N ASP A 91 0.98 -16.30 -7.40
CA ASP A 91 1.57 -17.07 -6.31
C ASP A 91 3.10 -17.13 -6.31
N ALA A 92 3.75 -16.75 -7.43
CA ALA A 92 5.20 -16.61 -7.55
C ALA A 92 5.67 -15.17 -7.29
N GLY A 93 4.74 -14.24 -7.03
CA GLY A 93 5.01 -12.81 -6.80
C GLY A 93 5.11 -11.99 -8.09
N GLY A 94 4.80 -12.56 -9.25
CA GLY A 94 4.73 -11.86 -10.53
C GLY A 94 3.50 -10.96 -10.59
N ALA A 95 3.68 -9.71 -11.06
CA ALA A 95 2.55 -8.81 -11.28
C ALA A 95 1.73 -9.28 -12.50
N THR A 96 0.45 -9.58 -12.29
CA THR A 96 -0.44 -10.12 -13.32
C THR A 96 -1.38 -9.08 -13.90
N ARG A 97 -1.73 -8.04 -13.13
CA ARG A 97 -2.67 -7.00 -13.55
C ARG A 97 -2.42 -5.70 -12.80
N VAL A 98 -2.55 -4.59 -13.52
CA VAL A 98 -2.50 -3.23 -12.97
C VAL A 98 -3.78 -2.50 -13.32
N GLU A 99 -4.38 -1.81 -12.35
CA GLU A 99 -5.56 -0.99 -12.54
C GLU A 99 -5.33 0.40 -11.96
N HIS A 100 -5.75 1.43 -12.70
CA HIS A 100 -5.84 2.79 -12.21
C HIS A 100 -7.31 3.10 -11.97
N ILE A 101 -7.62 3.61 -10.79
CA ILE A 101 -8.99 3.79 -10.30
C ILE A 101 -9.15 5.25 -9.87
N ASP A 102 -10.24 5.89 -10.30
CA ASP A 102 -10.60 7.25 -9.90
C ASP A 102 -11.26 7.31 -8.51
N LYS A 103 -11.56 8.53 -8.04
CA LYS A 103 -12.22 8.76 -6.74
C LYS A 103 -13.61 8.15 -6.63
N SER A 104 -14.27 7.87 -7.75
CA SER A 104 -15.59 7.24 -7.80
C SER A 104 -15.51 5.71 -7.81
N GLY A 105 -14.31 5.14 -7.81
CA GLY A 105 -14.09 3.70 -7.88
C GLY A 105 -14.12 3.13 -9.29
N LYS A 106 -14.14 3.98 -10.34
CA LYS A 106 -14.13 3.53 -11.74
C LYS A 106 -12.72 3.40 -12.26
N ARG A 107 -12.50 2.42 -13.13
CA ARG A 107 -11.21 2.29 -13.83
C ARG A 107 -11.02 3.44 -14.80
N VAL A 108 -9.80 3.96 -14.85
CA VAL A 108 -9.38 5.01 -15.77
C VAL A 108 -8.15 4.56 -16.54
N ILE A 109 -8.03 5.02 -17.78
CA ILE A 109 -6.81 4.87 -18.58
C ILE A 109 -6.14 6.25 -18.56
N PRO A 110 -5.04 6.42 -17.82
CA PRO A 110 -4.35 7.69 -17.78
C PRO A 110 -3.82 8.02 -19.19
N GLN A 111 -4.23 9.16 -19.74
CA GLN A 111 -3.67 9.67 -21.00
C GLN A 111 -2.29 10.25 -20.71
N GLN A 112 -1.28 9.86 -21.50
CA GLN A 112 0.10 10.33 -21.40
C GLN A 112 0.30 11.68 -22.07
#